data_AF-A1RXM8-F1
#
_entry.id   AF-A1RXM8-F1
#
_cell.length_a   1.000
_cell.length_b   1.000
_cell.length_c   1.000
_cell.angle_alpha   90.00
_cell.angle_beta   90.00
_cell.angle_gamma   90.00
#
_symmetry.space_group_name_H-M   'P 1'
#
loop_
_entity.id
_entity.type
_entity.pdbx_description
1 polymer ?
#
loop_
_entity_poly.entity_id
_entity_poly.type
_entity_poly.pdbx_seq_one_letter_code
_entity_poly.pdbx_strand_id
1 'polypeptide(L)'
;MVHVYRLLKAVSNEIRLQAMRLLRDRRKLRFGDLASYLDVSPEKLAFHLRQLKEAGIVVQEGDYYTLSTVGLRVLEIVDALSLETNEYLERPVLLASGISIPLREYLSSLIDLLCKPGTHRKLKNNIMLDSLSFIEKHCHYSYIPEHVVKLAVLSATFSKGCTREEVPVSIEFSGQSTSWKEKVDVDLLARVGLLEPLERGILLFDAKWSTGVKALYLGVDSMEDLRLLARYSRLYDELVLSPSADRELISAAVSLLGDRVSLTLYLDYGEDAREALSGFLEGSLPSPGTLFQIRISDVDSLGEEDYRLFSKMFNSGFPLVFSFQDQVISGGLFSVPTGGKPWVHLGAATFVLPVLYRSLAGIEDPMVLLEKVLEKSGGLINELKRRTTLLTRVLGGRLSEASYAFQFCYAGYEAALLQERPEYVDALGSSTYRELLVRGATGFITTLAGLAASPGDVHAVHAYFSPSPHLATTARVWRSKYPEYVNDLSPFVYNAKTGRTPKSILQLESALHGSGGLVSVPEIRFTSLSPADMLVVLKAYAKRGLRTVTFTKTSLYHCTACGHVFVSKALRCPKCLSTGVEQLVRVKLVYRAASSVGPDVLAETASRPVVRSVEELLV
;
A
#
# COMPACT_ATOMS: atom_id res chain seq x y z
N MET A 1 -49.47 -6.17 17.45
CA MET A 1 -48.76 -5.24 16.53
C MET A 1 -48.35 -3.90 17.16
N VAL A 2 -49.23 -3.19 17.87
CA VAL A 2 -48.94 -1.85 18.46
C VAL A 2 -47.73 -1.85 19.42
N HIS A 3 -47.53 -2.92 20.21
CA HIS A 3 -46.39 -3.04 21.11
C HIS A 3 -45.03 -3.21 20.41
N VAL A 4 -44.98 -4.00 19.33
CA VAL A 4 -43.73 -4.24 18.57
C VAL A 4 -43.28 -2.96 17.86
N TYR A 5 -44.22 -2.21 17.26
CA TYR A 5 -43.92 -0.92 16.64
C TYR A 5 -43.33 0.10 17.65
N ARG A 6 -43.87 0.15 18.87
CA ARG A 6 -43.34 1.03 19.93
C ARG A 6 -41.93 0.64 20.34
N LEU A 7 -41.64 -0.65 20.47
CA LEU A 7 -40.29 -1.15 20.77
C LEU A 7 -39.31 -0.79 19.64
N LEU A 8 -39.66 -1.09 18.39
CA LEU A 8 -38.81 -0.77 17.22
C LEU A 8 -38.55 0.74 17.10
N LYS A 9 -39.59 1.56 17.28
CA LYS A 9 -39.47 3.02 17.30
C LYS A 9 -38.61 3.51 18.48
N ALA A 10 -38.60 2.80 19.61
CA ALA A 10 -37.78 3.13 20.78
C ALA A 10 -36.30 2.78 20.60
N VAL A 11 -35.98 1.77 19.79
CA VAL A 11 -34.57 1.36 19.54
C VAL A 11 -33.97 1.88 18.24
N SER A 12 -34.75 2.56 17.40
CA SER A 12 -34.29 3.08 16.10
C SER A 12 -33.34 4.30 16.16
N ASN A 13 -32.84 4.68 17.34
CA ASN A 13 -31.97 5.86 17.49
C ASN A 13 -30.71 5.46 18.24
N GLU A 14 -29.57 5.92 17.72
CA GLU A 14 -28.23 5.56 18.19
C GLU A 14 -28.01 5.89 19.67
N ILE A 15 -28.45 7.07 20.15
CA ILE A 15 -28.26 7.47 21.55
C ILE A 15 -29.02 6.54 22.50
N ARG A 16 -30.21 6.09 22.09
CA ARG A 16 -31.01 5.13 22.87
C ARG A 16 -30.33 3.77 22.93
N LEU A 17 -29.76 3.29 21.82
CA LEU A 17 -28.99 2.04 21.79
C LEU A 17 -27.72 2.12 22.65
N GLN A 18 -26.98 3.22 22.58
CA GLN A 18 -25.79 3.44 23.40
C GLN A 18 -26.14 3.51 24.89
N ALA A 19 -27.23 4.20 25.26
CA ALA A 19 -27.74 4.20 26.63
C ALA A 19 -28.11 2.79 27.09
N MET A 20 -28.76 1.99 26.26
CA MET A 20 -29.07 0.59 26.56
C MET A 20 -27.79 -0.25 26.78
N ARG A 21 -26.78 -0.13 25.91
CA ARG A 21 -25.50 -0.84 26.06
C ARG A 21 -24.78 -0.47 27.36
N LEU A 22 -24.69 0.82 27.68
CA LEU A 22 -24.12 1.29 28.95
C LEU A 22 -24.87 0.72 30.16
N LEU A 23 -26.21 0.69 30.10
CA LEU A 23 -27.04 0.12 31.17
C LEU A 23 -26.90 -1.40 31.27
N ARG A 24 -26.63 -2.13 30.18
CA ARG A 24 -26.29 -3.55 30.23
C ARG A 24 -24.95 -3.76 30.94
N ASP A 25 -23.92 -3.03 30.49
CA ASP A 25 -22.55 -3.26 30.93
C ASP A 25 -22.32 -2.81 32.38
N ARG A 26 -22.97 -1.72 32.80
CA ARG A 26 -22.87 -1.15 34.16
C ARG A 26 -24.01 -1.53 35.08
N ARG A 27 -25.02 -2.25 34.56
CA ARG A 27 -26.27 -2.70 35.23
C ARG A 27 -27.20 -1.58 35.71
N LYS A 28 -26.69 -0.54 36.37
CA LYS A 28 -27.44 0.56 36.98
C LYS A 28 -26.62 1.85 36.96
N LEU A 29 -27.16 2.93 36.39
CA LEU A 29 -26.46 4.24 36.27
C LEU A 29 -27.38 5.40 36.66
N ARG A 30 -26.81 6.48 37.21
CA ARG A 30 -27.56 7.73 37.43
C ARG A 30 -27.70 8.51 36.14
N PHE A 31 -28.66 9.44 36.14
CA PHE A 31 -28.89 10.33 34.99
C PHE A 31 -27.65 11.14 34.59
N GLY A 32 -26.97 11.75 35.56
CA GLY A 32 -25.76 12.54 35.32
C GLY A 32 -24.61 11.72 34.74
N ASP A 33 -24.44 10.49 35.23
CA ASP A 33 -23.41 9.57 34.73
C ASP A 33 -23.69 9.17 33.27
N LEU A 34 -24.96 8.84 32.95
CA LEU A 34 -25.37 8.55 31.57
C LEU A 34 -25.12 9.74 30.63
N ALA A 35 -25.42 10.97 31.07
CA ALA A 35 -25.17 12.17 30.26
C ALA A 35 -23.68 12.37 30.02
N SER A 36 -22.85 12.16 31.04
CA SER A 36 -21.39 12.28 30.94
C SER A 36 -20.78 11.20 30.05
N TYR A 37 -21.21 9.93 30.18
CA TYR A 37 -20.67 8.84 29.36
C TYR A 37 -21.06 8.92 27.88
N LEU A 38 -22.25 9.44 27.58
CA LEU A 38 -22.77 9.55 26.22
C LEU A 38 -22.40 10.89 25.55
N ASP A 39 -21.77 11.81 26.27
CA ASP A 39 -21.45 13.16 25.81
C ASP A 39 -22.66 13.88 25.17
N VAL A 40 -23.79 13.89 25.88
CA VAL A 40 -25.04 14.51 25.42
C VAL A 40 -25.66 15.39 26.49
N SER A 41 -26.33 16.47 26.04
CA SER A 41 -26.99 17.40 26.95
C SER A 41 -28.09 16.69 27.78
N PRO A 42 -28.31 17.13 29.03
CA PRO A 42 -29.38 16.63 29.89
C PRO A 42 -30.75 16.59 29.20
N GLU A 43 -31.14 17.63 28.48
CA GLU A 43 -32.46 17.73 27.84
C GLU A 43 -32.63 16.66 26.76
N LYS A 44 -31.57 16.45 25.97
CA LYS A 44 -31.55 15.44 24.90
C LYS A 44 -31.59 14.04 25.48
N LEU A 45 -30.84 13.77 26.55
CA LEU A 45 -30.87 12.47 27.22
C LEU A 45 -32.22 12.20 27.87
N ALA A 46 -32.82 13.18 28.55
CA ALA A 46 -34.13 13.05 29.20
C ALA A 46 -35.22 12.66 28.18
N PHE A 47 -35.20 13.26 26.99
CA PHE A 47 -36.08 12.88 25.89
C PHE A 47 -35.90 11.42 25.47
N HIS A 48 -34.66 10.96 25.30
CA HIS A 48 -34.35 9.59 24.89
C HIS A 48 -34.71 8.55 25.96
N LEU A 49 -34.39 8.80 27.23
CA LEU A 49 -34.73 7.92 28.34
C LEU A 49 -36.25 7.84 28.56
N ARG A 50 -36.98 8.95 28.39
CA ARG A 50 -38.45 8.94 28.46
C ARG A 50 -39.05 7.98 27.43
N GLN A 51 -38.57 8.03 26.19
CA GLN A 51 -39.04 7.12 25.14
C GLN A 51 -38.70 5.65 25.41
N LEU A 52 -37.51 5.38 25.95
CA LEU A 52 -37.14 4.03 26.38
C LEU A 52 -37.99 3.52 27.55
N LYS A 53 -38.34 4.41 28.49
CA LYS A 53 -39.21 4.11 29.63
C LYS A 53 -40.66 3.85 29.20
N GLU A 54 -41.21 4.69 28.32
CA GLU A 54 -42.54 4.51 27.72
C GLU A 54 -42.66 3.21 26.93
N ALA A 55 -41.56 2.75 26.33
CA ALA A 55 -41.48 1.46 25.65
C ALA A 55 -41.26 0.27 26.59
N GLY A 56 -41.08 0.51 27.90
CA GLY A 56 -40.79 -0.53 28.89
C GLY A 56 -39.40 -1.17 28.76
N ILE A 57 -38.47 -0.52 28.04
CA ILE A 57 -37.10 -0.99 27.81
C ILE A 57 -36.20 -0.63 29.00
N VAL A 58 -36.41 0.56 29.56
CA VAL A 58 -35.66 1.07 30.71
C VAL A 58 -36.62 1.28 31.88
N VAL A 59 -36.17 0.87 33.08
CA VAL A 59 -36.87 1.13 34.34
C VAL A 59 -36.08 2.19 35.12
N GLN A 60 -36.79 3.05 35.83
CA GLN A 60 -36.19 4.05 36.72
C GLN A 60 -36.61 3.76 38.16
N GLU A 61 -35.63 3.56 39.03
CA GLU A 61 -35.79 3.31 40.46
C GLU A 61 -35.05 4.41 41.24
N GLY A 62 -35.79 5.42 41.70
CA GLY A 62 -35.19 6.63 42.27
C GLY A 62 -34.36 7.38 41.21
N ASP A 63 -33.09 7.64 41.54
CA ASP A 63 -32.15 8.38 40.69
C ASP A 63 -31.45 7.51 39.65
N TYR A 64 -31.75 6.22 39.62
CA TYR A 64 -31.04 5.25 38.81
C TYR A 64 -31.91 4.67 37.71
N TYR A 65 -31.27 4.40 36.58
CA TYR A 65 -31.84 3.72 35.43
C TYR A 65 -31.24 2.33 35.28
N THR A 66 -32.06 1.35 34.89
CA THR A 66 -31.68 -0.03 34.60
C THR A 66 -32.39 -0.54 33.35
N LEU A 67 -31.84 -1.54 32.68
CA LEU A 67 -32.58 -2.26 31.64
C LEU A 67 -33.63 -3.17 32.28
N SER A 68 -34.84 -3.19 31.71
CA SER A 68 -35.84 -4.21 32.04
C SER A 68 -35.45 -5.57 31.42
N THR A 69 -36.15 -6.63 31.80
CA THR A 69 -36.01 -7.94 31.12
C THR A 69 -36.35 -7.87 29.64
N VAL A 70 -37.33 -7.04 29.27
CA VAL A 70 -37.67 -6.75 27.87
C VAL A 70 -36.53 -5.97 27.21
N GLY A 71 -35.95 -4.99 27.91
CA GLY A 71 -34.85 -4.20 27.38
C GLY A 71 -33.57 -5.01 27.14
N LEU A 72 -33.26 -5.97 28.01
CA LEU A 72 -32.17 -6.92 27.82
C LEU A 72 -32.39 -7.79 26.59
N ARG A 73 -33.56 -8.44 26.46
CA ARG A 73 -33.88 -9.27 25.29
C ARG A 73 -33.92 -8.47 23.99
N VAL A 74 -34.46 -7.26 24.02
CA VAL A 74 -34.47 -6.37 22.84
C VAL A 74 -33.05 -5.99 22.47
N LEU A 75 -32.19 -5.68 23.44
CA LEU A 75 -30.79 -5.38 23.16
C LEU A 75 -30.04 -6.61 22.63
N GLU A 76 -30.28 -7.80 23.15
CA GLU A 76 -29.72 -9.06 22.64
C GLU A 76 -30.13 -9.30 21.18
N ILE A 77 -31.41 -9.11 20.85
CA ILE A 77 -31.91 -9.24 19.47
C ILE A 77 -31.31 -8.16 18.58
N VAL A 78 -31.24 -6.91 19.05
CA VAL A 78 -30.64 -5.82 18.28
C VAL A 78 -29.16 -6.07 18.04
N ASP A 79 -28.42 -6.54 19.05
CA ASP A 79 -27.01 -6.86 18.90
C ASP A 79 -26.81 -8.08 18.00
N ALA A 80 -27.64 -9.12 18.08
CA ALA A 80 -27.62 -10.26 17.16
C ALA A 80 -27.92 -9.84 15.71
N LEU A 81 -28.96 -9.04 15.48
CA LEU A 81 -29.28 -8.48 14.17
C LEU A 81 -28.20 -7.53 13.67
N SER A 82 -27.59 -6.76 14.57
CA SER A 82 -26.46 -5.88 14.24
C SER A 82 -25.23 -6.70 13.87
N LEU A 83 -24.98 -7.84 14.52
CA LEU A 83 -23.90 -8.76 14.19
C LEU A 83 -24.12 -9.38 12.81
N GLU A 84 -25.30 -9.93 12.52
CA GLU A 84 -25.64 -10.49 11.20
C GLU A 84 -25.58 -9.43 10.09
N THR A 85 -26.13 -8.23 10.34
CA THR A 85 -26.12 -7.14 9.37
C THR A 85 -24.71 -6.57 9.18
N ASN A 86 -23.91 -6.44 10.25
CA ASN A 86 -22.53 -5.99 10.15
C ASN A 86 -21.66 -7.03 9.45
N GLU A 87 -21.79 -8.32 9.77
CA GLU A 87 -21.07 -9.39 9.10
C GLU A 87 -21.37 -9.41 7.60
N TYR A 88 -22.63 -9.21 7.21
CA TYR A 88 -23.01 -9.07 5.81
C TYR A 88 -22.44 -7.81 5.14
N LEU A 89 -22.49 -6.66 5.83
CA LEU A 89 -21.97 -5.38 5.33
C LEU A 89 -20.44 -5.32 5.27
N GLU A 90 -19.78 -6.13 6.08
CA GLU A 90 -18.33 -6.32 6.08
C GLU A 90 -17.90 -7.45 5.12
N ARG A 91 -18.85 -8.10 4.41
CA ARG A 91 -18.49 -9.05 3.34
C ARG A 91 -17.60 -8.35 2.32
N PRO A 92 -16.52 -9.00 1.89
CA PRO A 92 -15.56 -8.39 0.99
C PRO A 92 -16.08 -8.35 -0.44
N VAL A 93 -15.88 -7.22 -1.11
CA VAL A 93 -16.01 -7.05 -2.55
C VAL A 93 -14.63 -7.22 -3.16
N LEU A 94 -14.45 -8.28 -3.95
CA LEU A 94 -13.18 -8.54 -4.63
C LEU A 94 -13.17 -7.83 -5.98
N LEU A 95 -12.26 -6.87 -6.11
CA LEU A 95 -12.05 -6.13 -7.35
C LEU A 95 -11.20 -6.93 -8.34
N ALA A 96 -11.35 -6.64 -9.63
CA ALA A 96 -10.53 -7.25 -10.68
C ALA A 96 -9.02 -7.02 -10.48
N SER A 97 -8.66 -5.90 -9.83
CA SER A 97 -7.29 -5.53 -9.48
C SER A 97 -6.69 -6.34 -8.32
N GLY A 98 -7.43 -7.28 -7.73
CA GLY A 98 -6.95 -8.06 -6.58
C GLY A 98 -6.94 -7.28 -5.26
N ILE A 99 -7.81 -6.27 -5.13
CA ILE A 99 -8.06 -5.59 -3.86
C ILE A 99 -9.39 -6.09 -3.31
N SER A 100 -9.45 -6.29 -2.01
CA SER A 100 -10.70 -6.52 -1.29
C SER A 100 -11.14 -5.28 -0.53
N ILE A 101 -12.42 -4.90 -0.68
CA ILE A 101 -13.02 -3.74 -0.02
C ILE A 101 -14.30 -4.19 0.70
N PRO A 102 -14.54 -3.81 1.96
CA PRO A 102 -15.82 -4.09 2.62
C PRO A 102 -17.02 -3.58 1.80
N LEU A 103 -18.06 -4.40 1.66
CA LEU A 103 -19.23 -4.11 0.82
C LEU A 103 -19.84 -2.75 1.11
N ARG A 104 -19.96 -2.39 2.40
CA ARG A 104 -20.48 -1.10 2.82
C ARG A 104 -19.70 0.08 2.25
N GLU A 105 -18.38 0.04 2.35
CA GLU A 105 -17.50 1.10 1.87
C GLU A 105 -17.58 1.18 0.34
N TYR A 106 -17.56 0.02 -0.34
CA TYR A 106 -17.67 -0.04 -1.78
C TYR A 106 -19.01 0.53 -2.30
N LEU A 107 -20.14 0.11 -1.70
CA LEU A 107 -21.47 0.61 -2.02
C LEU A 107 -21.56 2.12 -1.80
N SER A 108 -21.05 2.64 -0.67
CA SER A 108 -21.13 4.07 -0.37
C SER A 108 -20.43 4.89 -1.43
N SER A 109 -19.18 4.56 -1.76
CA SER A 109 -18.43 5.29 -2.79
C SER A 109 -19.04 5.14 -4.17
N LEU A 110 -19.54 3.95 -4.51
CA LEU A 110 -20.20 3.67 -5.78
C LEU A 110 -21.49 4.48 -5.94
N ILE A 111 -22.32 4.57 -4.89
CA ILE A 111 -23.55 5.36 -4.88
C ILE A 111 -23.23 6.84 -5.02
N ASP A 112 -22.20 7.34 -4.33
CA ASP A 112 -21.77 8.74 -4.43
C ASP A 112 -21.29 9.11 -5.84
N LEU A 113 -20.61 8.18 -6.50
CA LEU A 113 -20.15 8.34 -7.88
C LEU A 113 -21.30 8.31 -8.88
N LEU A 114 -22.24 7.37 -8.73
CA LEU A 114 -23.32 7.14 -9.69
C LEU A 114 -24.53 8.07 -9.53
N CYS A 115 -24.79 8.58 -8.32
CA CYS A 115 -25.93 9.46 -8.08
C CYS A 115 -25.66 10.90 -8.52
N LYS A 116 -26.69 11.59 -9.04
CA LYS A 116 -26.63 13.02 -9.36
C LYS A 116 -26.13 13.85 -8.16
N PRO A 117 -25.28 14.88 -8.38
CA PRO A 117 -24.93 15.82 -7.32
C PRO A 117 -26.18 16.38 -6.62
N GLY A 118 -26.14 16.49 -5.29
CA GLY A 118 -27.29 16.95 -4.50
C GLY A 118 -28.34 15.88 -4.17
N THR A 119 -28.16 14.62 -4.62
CA THR A 119 -29.05 13.51 -4.23
C THR A 119 -29.14 13.38 -2.71
N HIS A 120 -30.36 13.48 -2.17
CA HIS A 120 -30.60 13.46 -0.72
C HIS A 120 -30.16 12.14 -0.07
N ARG A 121 -29.63 12.25 1.16
CA ARG A 121 -29.15 11.11 1.97
C ARG A 121 -30.18 9.99 2.10
N LYS A 122 -31.46 10.32 2.28
CA LYS A 122 -32.54 9.32 2.37
C LYS A 122 -32.65 8.46 1.11
N LEU A 123 -32.50 9.07 -0.07
CA LEU A 123 -32.56 8.34 -1.34
C LEU A 123 -31.32 7.45 -1.52
N LYS A 124 -30.13 7.95 -1.18
CA LYS A 124 -28.89 7.14 -1.18
C LYS A 124 -29.01 5.92 -0.27
N ASN A 125 -29.58 6.08 0.92
CA ASN A 125 -29.82 4.96 1.83
C ASN A 125 -30.79 3.93 1.24
N ASN A 126 -31.86 4.37 0.56
CA ASN A 126 -32.78 3.44 -0.10
C ASN A 126 -32.09 2.66 -1.22
N ILE A 127 -31.24 3.32 -2.02
CA ILE A 127 -30.44 2.66 -3.07
C ILE A 127 -29.51 1.62 -2.47
N MET A 128 -28.86 1.94 -1.35
CA MET A 128 -28.00 1.00 -0.63
C MET A 128 -28.80 -0.23 -0.17
N LEU A 129 -29.98 -0.05 0.44
CA LEU A 129 -30.83 -1.15 0.88
C LEU A 129 -31.31 -2.02 -0.28
N ASP A 130 -31.77 -1.41 -1.38
CA ASP A 130 -32.22 -2.12 -2.58
C ASP A 130 -31.04 -2.93 -3.20
N SER A 131 -29.83 -2.35 -3.20
CA SER A 131 -28.62 -3.02 -3.69
C SER A 131 -28.22 -4.20 -2.80
N LEU A 132 -28.29 -4.04 -1.47
CA LEU A 132 -27.98 -5.11 -0.51
C LEU A 132 -28.92 -6.30 -0.69
N SER A 133 -30.22 -6.02 -0.79
CA SER A 133 -31.25 -7.05 -1.03
C SER A 133 -31.03 -7.79 -2.35
N PHE A 134 -30.63 -7.06 -3.41
CA PHE A 134 -30.27 -7.68 -4.68
C PHE A 134 -29.07 -8.63 -4.52
N ILE A 135 -27.99 -8.17 -3.86
CA ILE A 135 -26.78 -8.97 -3.68
C ILE A 135 -27.07 -10.22 -2.85
N GLU A 136 -27.85 -10.08 -1.78
CA GLU A 136 -28.15 -11.18 -0.85
C GLU A 136 -28.90 -12.32 -1.56
N LYS A 137 -29.80 -11.95 -2.47
CA LYS A 137 -30.58 -12.89 -3.27
C LYS A 137 -29.76 -13.63 -4.33
N HIS A 138 -28.67 -13.04 -4.82
CA HIS A 138 -27.96 -13.55 -6.00
C HIS A 138 -26.49 -13.95 -5.73
N CYS A 139 -25.95 -13.68 -4.54
CA CYS A 139 -24.56 -13.94 -4.21
C CYS A 139 -24.43 -14.68 -2.87
N HIS A 140 -24.03 -15.95 -2.95
CA HIS A 140 -23.84 -16.83 -1.79
C HIS A 140 -22.37 -17.16 -1.50
N TYR A 141 -21.44 -16.53 -2.23
CA TYR A 141 -20.01 -16.69 -2.01
C TYR A 141 -19.54 -15.95 -0.74
N SER A 142 -18.38 -16.35 -0.21
CA SER A 142 -17.71 -15.67 0.91
C SER A 142 -17.35 -14.21 0.58
N TYR A 143 -17.11 -13.94 -0.70
CA TYR A 143 -16.89 -12.61 -1.27
C TYR A 143 -17.95 -12.27 -2.31
N ILE A 144 -18.04 -10.99 -2.67
CA ILE A 144 -18.98 -10.51 -3.68
C ILE A 144 -18.18 -10.04 -4.90
N PRO A 145 -18.39 -10.64 -6.08
CA PRO A 145 -17.74 -10.17 -7.29
C PRO A 145 -18.14 -8.71 -7.59
N GLU A 146 -17.16 -7.88 -7.92
CA GLU A 146 -17.36 -6.44 -8.18
C GLU A 146 -18.51 -6.15 -9.16
N HIS A 147 -18.62 -6.93 -10.24
CA HIS A 147 -19.63 -6.74 -11.28
C HIS A 147 -21.06 -6.95 -10.75
N VAL A 148 -21.26 -7.81 -9.76
CA VAL A 148 -22.56 -8.03 -9.12
C VAL A 148 -22.97 -6.79 -8.34
N VAL A 149 -22.03 -6.18 -7.60
CA VAL A 149 -22.30 -4.94 -6.84
C VAL A 149 -22.59 -3.78 -7.79
N LYS A 150 -21.81 -3.62 -8.87
CA LYS A 150 -22.05 -2.61 -9.90
C LYS A 150 -23.44 -2.75 -10.52
N LEU A 151 -23.83 -3.96 -10.89
CA LEU A 151 -25.15 -4.24 -11.45
C LEU A 151 -26.27 -3.91 -10.44
N ALA A 152 -26.10 -4.29 -9.18
CA ALA A 152 -27.06 -4.02 -8.11
C ALA A 152 -27.29 -2.51 -7.92
N VAL A 153 -26.21 -1.74 -7.79
CA VAL A 153 -26.31 -0.28 -7.61
C VAL A 153 -26.88 0.40 -8.84
N LEU A 154 -26.43 0.03 -10.05
CA LEU A 154 -26.96 0.61 -11.28
C LEU A 154 -28.47 0.36 -11.41
N SER A 155 -28.91 -0.88 -11.18
CA SER A 155 -30.33 -1.24 -11.19
C SER A 155 -31.12 -0.38 -10.18
N ALA A 156 -30.59 -0.23 -8.97
CA ALA A 156 -31.21 0.60 -7.93
C ALA A 156 -31.24 2.08 -8.35
N THR A 157 -30.14 2.68 -8.82
CA THR A 157 -30.11 4.10 -9.20
C THR A 157 -30.99 4.40 -10.41
N PHE A 158 -31.06 3.50 -11.39
CA PHE A 158 -31.96 3.63 -12.54
C PHE A 158 -33.43 3.57 -12.12
N SER A 159 -33.80 2.61 -11.28
CA SER A 159 -35.18 2.48 -10.80
C SER A 159 -35.66 3.69 -9.99
N LYS A 160 -34.74 4.43 -9.36
CA LYS A 160 -35.02 5.65 -8.60
C LYS A 160 -34.82 6.95 -9.39
N GLY A 161 -34.43 6.89 -10.67
CA GLY A 161 -34.27 8.07 -11.53
C GLY A 161 -33.16 9.03 -11.09
N CYS A 162 -32.14 8.54 -10.37
CA CYS A 162 -31.09 9.38 -9.77
C CYS A 162 -29.68 9.13 -10.34
N THR A 163 -29.55 8.27 -11.35
CA THR A 163 -28.27 8.03 -12.05
C THR A 163 -27.78 9.31 -12.76
N ARG A 164 -26.47 9.58 -12.74
CA ARG A 164 -25.84 10.62 -13.56
C ARG A 164 -25.97 10.29 -15.05
N GLU A 165 -26.01 11.34 -15.88
CA GLU A 165 -26.09 11.20 -17.34
C GLU A 165 -24.79 10.62 -17.92
N GLU A 166 -23.65 11.00 -17.34
CA GLU A 166 -22.34 10.40 -17.64
C GLU A 166 -21.94 9.47 -16.48
N VAL A 167 -22.03 8.16 -16.73
CA VAL A 167 -21.48 7.15 -15.83
C VAL A 167 -20.11 6.75 -16.37
N PRO A 168 -19.01 6.97 -15.63
CA PRO A 168 -17.71 6.48 -16.05
C PRO A 168 -17.76 4.94 -16.13
N VAL A 169 -17.41 4.40 -17.30
CA VAL A 169 -17.48 2.96 -17.62
C VAL A 169 -16.49 2.15 -16.75
N SER A 170 -15.46 2.80 -16.20
CA SER A 170 -14.58 2.26 -15.16
C SER A 170 -14.75 3.02 -13.85
N ILE A 171 -15.11 2.31 -12.80
CA ILE A 171 -15.16 2.83 -11.43
C ILE A 171 -13.87 2.39 -10.77
N GLU A 172 -12.83 3.19 -10.90
CA GLU A 172 -11.54 2.93 -10.28
C GLU A 172 -11.53 3.55 -8.88
N PHE A 173 -11.64 2.70 -7.87
CA PHE A 173 -11.62 3.12 -6.45
C PHE A 173 -10.31 3.84 -6.06
N SER A 174 -9.28 3.74 -6.90
CA SER A 174 -7.94 4.30 -6.68
C SER A 174 -7.58 5.47 -7.61
N GLY A 175 -8.43 5.86 -8.59
CA GLY A 175 -8.06 6.85 -9.62
C GLY A 175 -6.80 6.51 -10.43
N GLN A 176 -6.31 5.27 -10.28
CA GLN A 176 -5.13 4.78 -10.96
C GLN A 176 -5.59 4.14 -12.27
N SER A 177 -5.55 4.93 -13.35
CA SER A 177 -5.51 4.43 -14.74
C SER A 177 -4.25 3.60 -14.89
N THR A 178 -4.32 2.38 -14.41
CA THR A 178 -3.22 1.46 -14.49
C THR A 178 -3.45 0.58 -15.68
N SER A 179 -2.40 0.43 -16.47
CA SER A 179 -2.30 -0.55 -17.54
C SER A 179 -2.40 -2.01 -17.04
N TRP A 180 -2.71 -2.25 -15.75
CA TRP A 180 -3.04 -3.54 -15.15
C TRP A 180 -4.36 -4.07 -15.72
N LYS A 181 -4.35 -4.48 -17.00
CA LYS A 181 -5.47 -5.16 -17.66
C LYS A 181 -5.67 -6.60 -17.16
N GLU A 182 -4.81 -7.06 -16.27
CA GLU A 182 -4.74 -8.46 -15.89
C GLU A 182 -5.52 -8.71 -14.61
N LYS A 183 -6.49 -9.61 -14.71
CA LYS A 183 -7.35 -9.98 -13.59
C LYS A 183 -6.58 -10.92 -12.66
N VAL A 184 -6.74 -10.72 -11.36
CA VAL A 184 -6.30 -11.70 -10.35
C VAL A 184 -6.90 -13.08 -10.64
N ASP A 185 -6.08 -14.13 -10.54
CA ASP A 185 -6.52 -15.52 -10.77
C ASP A 185 -7.17 -16.07 -9.49
N VAL A 186 -8.45 -15.74 -9.30
CA VAL A 186 -9.23 -16.11 -8.11
C VAL A 186 -9.34 -17.63 -7.96
N ASP A 187 -9.48 -18.36 -9.07
CA ASP A 187 -9.60 -19.82 -9.05
C ASP A 187 -8.31 -20.48 -8.57
N LEU A 188 -7.16 -19.96 -9.00
CA LEU A 188 -5.86 -20.38 -8.48
C LEU A 188 -5.77 -20.10 -6.98
N LEU A 189 -6.08 -18.87 -6.54
CA LEU A 189 -6.00 -18.49 -5.13
C LEU A 189 -6.93 -19.32 -4.24
N ALA A 190 -8.15 -19.62 -4.70
CA ALA A 190 -9.08 -20.51 -4.01
C ALA A 190 -8.49 -21.92 -3.89
N ARG A 191 -7.97 -22.47 -5.00
CA ARG A 191 -7.37 -23.81 -5.04
C ARG A 191 -6.16 -23.97 -4.11
N VAL A 192 -5.33 -22.94 -3.98
CA VAL A 192 -4.17 -22.97 -3.07
C VAL A 192 -4.51 -22.47 -1.65
N GLY A 193 -5.77 -22.11 -1.39
CA GLY A 193 -6.23 -21.69 -0.07
C GLY A 193 -5.75 -20.31 0.38
N LEU A 194 -5.44 -19.42 -0.57
CA LEU A 194 -5.00 -18.03 -0.35
C LEU A 194 -6.09 -16.98 -0.64
N LEU A 195 -7.26 -17.41 -1.11
CA LEU A 195 -8.37 -16.50 -1.40
C LEU A 195 -8.91 -15.84 -0.12
N GLU A 196 -9.10 -16.59 0.98
CA GLU A 196 -9.63 -16.03 2.22
C GLU A 196 -8.75 -14.91 2.83
N PRO A 197 -7.41 -15.05 2.93
CA PRO A 197 -6.54 -13.94 3.34
C PRO A 197 -6.66 -12.70 2.44
N LEU A 198 -6.80 -12.90 1.12
CA LEU A 198 -7.01 -11.80 0.17
C LEU A 198 -8.37 -11.11 0.41
N GLU A 199 -9.43 -11.91 0.57
CA GLU A 199 -10.78 -11.45 0.88
C GLU A 199 -10.82 -10.61 2.16
N ARG A 200 -10.05 -10.97 3.19
CA ARG A 200 -9.99 -10.22 4.45
C ARG A 200 -9.07 -8.99 4.39
N GLY A 201 -8.51 -8.66 3.23
CA GLY A 201 -7.56 -7.55 3.07
C GLY A 201 -6.23 -7.75 3.79
N ILE A 202 -5.96 -8.97 4.27
CA ILE A 202 -4.73 -9.34 4.96
C ILE A 202 -3.57 -9.42 3.97
N LEU A 203 -3.87 -9.87 2.75
CA LEU A 203 -2.88 -10.14 1.71
C LEU A 203 -3.20 -9.34 0.45
N LEU A 204 -2.18 -8.78 -0.18
CA LEU A 204 -2.23 -8.19 -1.52
C LEU A 204 -1.22 -8.90 -2.40
N PHE A 205 -1.56 -9.15 -3.66
CA PHE A 205 -0.65 -9.77 -4.62
C PHE A 205 -0.23 -8.77 -5.67
N ASP A 206 1.06 -8.81 -6.03
CA ASP A 206 1.58 -8.16 -7.22
C ASP A 206 2.28 -9.20 -8.11
N ALA A 207 1.54 -9.77 -9.04
CA ALA A 207 2.00 -10.80 -9.95
C ALA A 207 1.41 -10.58 -11.35
N LYS A 208 2.14 -11.03 -12.36
CA LYS A 208 1.66 -11.06 -13.75
C LYS A 208 0.99 -12.41 -14.02
N TRP A 209 -0.31 -12.51 -13.77
CA TRP A 209 -1.02 -13.79 -13.68
C TRP A 209 -0.98 -14.61 -14.97
N SER A 210 -1.00 -14.01 -16.16
CA SER A 210 -1.01 -14.77 -17.42
C SER A 210 0.34 -15.41 -17.74
N THR A 211 1.44 -14.77 -17.37
CA THR A 211 2.79 -15.24 -17.73
C THR A 211 3.58 -15.79 -16.55
N GLY A 212 3.18 -15.46 -15.33
CA GLY A 212 3.92 -15.76 -14.11
C GLY A 212 5.23 -14.99 -13.96
N VAL A 213 5.51 -14.02 -14.84
CA VAL A 213 6.76 -13.25 -14.83
C VAL A 213 6.45 -11.80 -14.50
N LYS A 214 6.76 -11.41 -13.26
CA LYS A 214 6.60 -10.01 -12.84
C LYS A 214 7.78 -9.16 -13.31
N ALA A 215 8.99 -9.59 -13.00
CA ALA A 215 10.21 -8.89 -13.39
C ALA A 215 11.29 -9.83 -13.93
N LEU A 216 12.17 -9.27 -14.76
CA LEU A 216 13.36 -9.94 -15.26
C LEU A 216 14.61 -9.17 -14.89
N TYR A 217 15.63 -9.87 -14.43
CA TYR A 217 16.98 -9.34 -14.26
C TYR A 217 17.90 -10.04 -15.25
N LEU A 218 18.52 -9.26 -16.13
CA LEU A 218 19.36 -9.77 -17.21
C LEU A 218 20.56 -8.85 -17.44
N GLY A 219 21.72 -9.46 -17.68
CA GLY A 219 22.83 -8.79 -18.35
C GLY A 219 22.46 -8.54 -19.82
N VAL A 220 22.89 -7.40 -20.35
CA VAL A 220 22.68 -7.04 -21.76
C VAL A 220 24.01 -6.56 -22.29
N ASP A 221 24.45 -7.21 -23.37
CA ASP A 221 25.74 -6.94 -23.99
C ASP A 221 25.59 -6.48 -25.46
N SER A 222 24.37 -6.47 -26.01
CA SER A 222 24.14 -6.14 -27.41
C SER A 222 22.80 -5.43 -27.68
N MET A 223 22.78 -4.67 -28.77
CA MET A 223 21.54 -4.05 -29.30
C MET A 223 20.50 -5.07 -29.75
N GLU A 224 20.92 -6.28 -30.14
CA GLU A 224 20.01 -7.37 -30.50
C GLU A 224 19.21 -7.85 -29.29
N ASP A 225 19.87 -7.98 -28.13
CA ASP A 225 19.21 -8.34 -26.87
C ASP A 225 18.14 -7.31 -26.49
N LEU A 226 18.45 -6.01 -26.58
CA LEU A 226 17.48 -4.96 -26.30
C LEU A 226 16.26 -5.02 -27.23
N ARG A 227 16.48 -5.28 -28.52
CA ARG A 227 15.38 -5.42 -29.49
C ARG A 227 14.53 -6.66 -29.20
N LEU A 228 15.16 -7.76 -28.79
CA LEU A 228 14.48 -8.99 -28.40
C LEU A 228 13.60 -8.75 -27.17
N LEU A 229 14.15 -8.13 -26.13
CA LEU A 229 13.41 -7.74 -24.92
C LEU A 229 12.26 -6.80 -25.28
N ALA A 230 12.50 -5.77 -26.08
CA ALA A 230 11.46 -4.83 -26.50
C ALA A 230 10.33 -5.49 -27.30
N ARG A 231 10.63 -6.52 -28.10
CA ARG A 231 9.63 -7.31 -28.85
C ARG A 231 8.71 -8.10 -27.92
N TYR A 232 9.23 -8.61 -26.80
CA TYR A 232 8.51 -9.45 -25.85
C TYR A 232 8.15 -8.74 -24.54
N SER A 233 8.19 -7.42 -24.53
CA SER A 233 7.93 -6.57 -23.36
C SER A 233 6.54 -6.76 -22.73
N ARG A 234 5.60 -7.39 -23.45
CA ARG A 234 4.27 -7.75 -22.92
C ARG A 234 4.31 -8.93 -21.96
N LEU A 235 5.39 -9.72 -21.94
CA LEU A 235 5.49 -10.94 -21.13
C LEU A 235 5.88 -10.68 -19.67
N TYR A 236 6.35 -9.47 -19.35
CA TYR A 236 6.78 -9.04 -18.02
C TYR A 236 6.34 -7.59 -17.78
N ASP A 237 6.36 -7.11 -16.55
CA ASP A 237 5.99 -5.72 -16.21
C ASP A 237 7.21 -4.85 -15.94
N GLU A 238 8.26 -5.47 -15.42
CA GLU A 238 9.48 -4.82 -15.01
C GLU A 238 10.71 -5.53 -15.60
N LEU A 239 11.70 -4.72 -15.93
CA LEU A 239 12.97 -5.17 -16.46
C LEU A 239 14.09 -4.46 -15.72
N VAL A 240 14.97 -5.24 -15.14
CA VAL A 240 16.20 -4.76 -14.52
C VAL A 240 17.36 -5.16 -15.41
N LEU A 241 18.05 -4.16 -15.92
CA LEU A 241 19.21 -4.36 -16.77
C LEU A 241 20.47 -4.04 -15.97
N SER A 242 21.43 -4.94 -16.07
CA SER A 242 22.82 -4.67 -15.73
C SER A 242 23.59 -4.55 -17.06
N PRO A 243 23.44 -3.43 -17.78
CA PRO A 243 24.11 -3.27 -19.06
C PRO A 243 25.63 -3.28 -18.83
N SER A 244 26.39 -3.76 -19.82
CA SER A 244 27.78 -3.34 -19.93
C SER A 244 27.80 -1.80 -19.91
N ALA A 245 28.84 -1.18 -19.34
CA ALA A 245 28.90 0.27 -19.15
C ALA A 245 29.08 1.06 -20.48
N ASP A 246 28.56 0.52 -21.58
CA ASP A 246 28.45 1.12 -22.89
C ASP A 246 27.31 2.15 -22.92
N ARG A 247 27.69 3.42 -23.08
CA ARG A 247 26.76 4.57 -23.18
C ARG A 247 25.69 4.37 -24.25
N GLU A 248 26.01 3.81 -25.42
CA GLU A 248 25.05 3.63 -26.50
C GLU A 248 23.97 2.62 -26.11
N LEU A 249 24.37 1.53 -25.45
CA LEU A 249 23.48 0.47 -25.01
C LEU A 249 22.53 0.97 -23.91
N ILE A 250 23.02 1.74 -22.94
CA ILE A 250 22.18 2.29 -21.87
C ILE A 250 21.17 3.30 -22.45
N SER A 251 21.62 4.19 -23.34
CA SER A 251 20.74 5.14 -24.02
C SER A 251 19.66 4.44 -24.85
N ALA A 252 20.04 3.41 -25.61
CA ALA A 252 19.13 2.59 -26.37
C ALA A 252 18.14 1.83 -25.48
N ALA A 253 18.56 1.32 -24.32
CA ALA A 253 17.68 0.66 -23.38
C ALA A 253 16.58 1.60 -22.88
N VAL A 254 16.95 2.81 -22.45
CA VAL A 254 15.96 3.82 -22.02
C VAL A 254 15.00 4.17 -23.15
N SER A 255 15.50 4.41 -24.36
CA SER A 255 14.67 4.80 -25.51
C SER A 255 13.75 3.68 -26.02
N LEU A 256 14.23 2.43 -26.06
CA LEU A 256 13.48 1.30 -26.60
C LEU A 256 12.49 0.70 -25.59
N LEU A 257 12.83 0.73 -24.29
CA LEU A 257 12.12 -0.01 -23.24
C LEU A 257 11.43 0.88 -22.22
N GLY A 258 11.91 2.10 -21.97
CA GLY A 258 11.41 2.97 -20.88
C GLY A 258 9.91 3.29 -20.96
N ASP A 259 9.37 3.41 -22.19
CA ASP A 259 7.94 3.65 -22.40
C ASP A 259 7.09 2.36 -22.46
N ARG A 260 7.74 1.19 -22.44
CA ARG A 260 7.08 -0.12 -22.60
C ARG A 260 6.94 -0.88 -21.29
N VAL A 261 7.91 -0.75 -20.40
CA VAL A 261 8.03 -1.50 -19.13
C VAL A 261 8.60 -0.60 -18.03
N SER A 262 8.39 -0.97 -16.77
CA SER A 262 9.16 -0.38 -15.67
C SER A 262 10.62 -0.79 -15.86
N LEU A 263 11.52 0.16 -16.09
CA LEU A 263 12.92 -0.11 -16.39
C LEU A 263 13.78 0.29 -15.20
N THR A 264 14.55 -0.64 -14.65
CA THR A 264 15.61 -0.34 -13.69
C THR A 264 16.96 -0.55 -14.35
N LEU A 265 17.83 0.46 -14.31
CA LEU A 265 19.21 0.36 -14.71
C LEU A 265 20.06 0.15 -13.45
N TYR A 266 20.61 -1.05 -13.31
CA TYR A 266 21.56 -1.41 -12.27
C TYR A 266 22.98 -1.14 -12.76
N LEU A 267 23.69 -0.25 -12.09
CA LEU A 267 25.03 0.19 -12.46
C LEU A 267 25.97 -0.03 -11.28
N ASP A 268 26.99 -0.88 -11.46
CA ASP A 268 28.13 -0.92 -10.54
C ASP A 268 29.01 0.31 -10.84
N TYR A 269 29.13 1.21 -9.87
CA TYR A 269 29.70 2.53 -10.11
C TYR A 269 31.22 2.45 -10.24
N GLY A 270 31.72 2.92 -11.38
CA GLY A 270 33.12 3.06 -11.76
C GLY A 270 33.26 4.09 -12.88
N GLU A 271 34.44 4.17 -13.51
CA GLU A 271 34.71 5.18 -14.54
C GLU A 271 33.74 5.10 -15.72
N ASP A 272 33.48 3.89 -16.22
CA ASP A 272 32.59 3.68 -17.37
C ASP A 272 31.14 4.07 -17.03
N ALA A 273 30.66 3.71 -15.84
CA ALA A 273 29.32 4.09 -15.37
C ALA A 273 29.19 5.61 -15.21
N ARG A 274 30.24 6.28 -14.70
CA ARG A 274 30.30 7.75 -14.59
C ARG A 274 30.20 8.41 -15.97
N GLU A 275 30.93 7.91 -16.96
CA GLU A 275 30.88 8.44 -18.33
C GLU A 275 29.47 8.27 -18.93
N ALA A 276 28.88 7.09 -18.81
CA ALA A 276 27.56 6.82 -19.34
C ALA A 276 26.47 7.70 -18.67
N LEU A 277 26.51 7.84 -17.35
CA LEU A 277 25.58 8.69 -16.59
C LEU A 277 25.73 10.18 -16.94
N SER A 278 26.95 10.65 -17.19
CA SER A 278 27.20 12.04 -17.60
C SER A 278 26.51 12.35 -18.92
N GLY A 279 26.49 11.40 -19.85
CA GLY A 279 25.79 11.51 -21.13
C GLY A 279 24.27 11.71 -21.01
N PHE A 280 23.63 11.20 -19.96
CA PHE A 280 22.18 11.40 -19.72
C PHE A 280 21.83 12.83 -19.32
N LEU A 281 22.76 13.54 -18.69
CA LEU A 281 22.55 14.92 -18.25
C LEU A 281 22.62 15.95 -19.38
N GLU A 282 23.10 15.54 -20.55
CA GLU A 282 23.13 16.36 -21.77
C GLU A 282 21.82 16.20 -22.58
N GLY A 283 20.98 15.22 -22.23
CA GLY A 283 19.75 14.85 -22.94
C GLY A 283 18.45 15.22 -22.21
N SER A 284 17.33 14.72 -22.74
CA SER A 284 16.04 14.78 -22.04
C SER A 284 16.01 13.83 -20.86
N LEU A 285 15.28 14.20 -19.81
CA LEU A 285 15.02 13.32 -18.67
C LEU A 285 14.43 11.98 -19.15
N PRO A 286 14.84 10.86 -18.53
CA PRO A 286 14.35 9.55 -18.87
C PRO A 286 12.85 9.46 -18.59
N SER A 287 12.19 8.47 -19.21
CA SER A 287 10.77 8.22 -18.98
C SER A 287 10.47 8.16 -17.47
N PRO A 288 9.31 8.64 -16.99
CA PRO A 288 8.95 8.61 -15.57
C PRO A 288 8.99 7.20 -14.93
N GLY A 289 8.98 6.14 -15.74
CA GLY A 289 9.08 4.74 -15.32
C GLY A 289 10.50 4.17 -15.23
N THR A 290 11.55 4.97 -15.46
CA THR A 290 12.94 4.52 -15.40
C THR A 290 13.57 4.80 -14.03
N LEU A 291 14.09 3.79 -13.35
CA LEU A 291 14.83 3.85 -12.08
C LEU A 291 16.33 3.65 -12.31
N PHE A 292 17.17 4.43 -11.64
CA PHE A 292 18.62 4.24 -11.62
C PHE A 292 19.04 3.71 -10.26
N GLN A 293 19.56 2.48 -10.24
CA GLN A 293 20.18 1.90 -9.06
C GLN A 293 21.70 1.93 -9.23
N ILE A 294 22.37 2.69 -8.36
CA ILE A 294 23.82 2.89 -8.39
C ILE A 294 24.42 2.12 -7.22
N ARG A 295 25.19 1.08 -7.50
CA ARG A 295 25.97 0.36 -6.50
C ARG A 295 27.31 1.06 -6.30
N ILE A 296 27.63 1.39 -5.06
CA ILE A 296 28.87 2.04 -4.66
C ILE A 296 29.59 1.09 -3.71
N SER A 297 30.64 0.44 -4.21
CA SER A 297 31.40 -0.55 -3.42
C SER A 297 32.23 0.11 -2.31
N ASP A 298 32.75 1.31 -2.55
CA ASP A 298 33.47 2.12 -1.56
C ASP A 298 33.15 3.62 -1.74
N VAL A 299 32.46 4.22 -0.77
CA VAL A 299 32.08 5.65 -0.81
C VAL A 299 33.30 6.56 -0.65
N ASP A 300 34.37 6.09 0.00
CA ASP A 300 35.59 6.89 0.16
C ASP A 300 36.41 6.97 -1.14
N SER A 301 36.17 6.08 -2.11
CA SER A 301 36.78 6.13 -3.44
C SER A 301 36.21 7.21 -4.36
N LEU A 302 35.06 7.78 -4.02
CA LEU A 302 34.37 8.77 -4.85
C LEU A 302 35.06 10.14 -4.78
N GLY A 303 35.29 10.74 -5.94
CA GLY A 303 35.82 12.09 -6.11
C GLY A 303 34.71 13.16 -6.12
N GLU A 304 35.13 14.43 -6.13
CA GLU A 304 34.20 15.57 -6.14
C GLU A 304 33.27 15.56 -7.38
N GLU A 305 33.78 15.10 -8.53
CA GLU A 305 33.02 15.01 -9.77
C GLU A 305 31.85 14.03 -9.67
N ASP A 306 32.00 12.93 -8.92
CA ASP A 306 30.95 11.94 -8.71
C ASP A 306 29.78 12.53 -7.94
N TYR A 307 30.08 13.26 -6.86
CA TYR A 307 29.05 13.95 -6.07
C TYR A 307 28.37 15.06 -6.86
N ARG A 308 29.10 15.77 -7.74
CA ARG A 308 28.51 16.75 -8.67
C ARG A 308 27.56 16.08 -9.65
N LEU A 309 27.94 14.93 -10.22
CA LEU A 309 27.11 14.13 -11.12
C LEU A 309 25.82 13.68 -10.42
N PHE A 310 25.92 13.02 -9.27
CA PHE A 310 24.77 12.55 -8.50
C PHE A 310 23.85 13.69 -8.07
N SER A 311 24.41 14.81 -7.60
CA SER A 311 23.65 16.01 -7.26
C SER A 311 22.88 16.56 -8.48
N LYS A 312 23.53 16.65 -9.65
CA LYS A 312 22.90 17.13 -10.89
C LYS A 312 21.78 16.19 -11.36
N MET A 313 21.99 14.86 -11.30
CA MET A 313 20.93 13.88 -11.58
C MET A 313 19.75 14.02 -10.63
N PHE A 314 20.00 14.04 -9.32
CA PHE A 314 18.96 14.20 -8.30
C PHE A 314 18.15 15.49 -8.51
N ASN A 315 18.83 16.63 -8.68
CA ASN A 315 18.18 17.93 -8.84
C ASN A 315 17.40 18.04 -10.16
N SER A 316 17.79 17.28 -11.18
CA SER A 316 17.06 17.16 -12.44
C SER A 316 15.84 16.23 -12.34
N GLY A 317 15.68 15.51 -11.23
CA GLY A 317 14.53 14.65 -10.98
C GLY A 317 14.70 13.19 -11.44
N PHE A 318 15.94 12.73 -11.64
CA PHE A 318 16.19 11.31 -11.82
C PHE A 318 15.83 10.55 -10.54
N PRO A 319 15.05 9.46 -10.63
CA PRO A 319 14.82 8.59 -9.48
C PRO A 319 16.08 7.74 -9.25
N LEU A 320 16.79 8.05 -8.16
CA LEU A 320 18.04 7.39 -7.77
C LEU A 320 17.80 6.48 -6.57
N VAL A 321 18.43 5.31 -6.58
CA VAL A 321 18.63 4.41 -5.43
C VAL A 321 20.11 4.13 -5.35
N PHE A 322 20.70 4.33 -4.17
CA PHE A 322 22.09 3.97 -3.90
C PHE A 322 22.13 2.66 -3.12
N SER A 323 23.00 1.75 -3.53
CA SER A 323 23.30 0.51 -2.80
C SER A 323 24.76 0.45 -2.41
N PHE A 324 25.05 0.00 -1.20
CA PHE A 324 26.40 -0.22 -0.68
C PHE A 324 26.73 -1.71 -0.56
N GLN A 325 25.85 -2.56 -1.07
CA GLN A 325 26.01 -4.01 -1.12
C GLN A 325 25.59 -4.54 -2.48
N ASP A 326 25.93 -5.80 -2.73
CA ASP A 326 25.61 -6.47 -3.97
C ASP A 326 24.18 -7.01 -3.98
N GLN A 327 23.25 -6.09 -4.26
CA GLN A 327 21.81 -6.32 -4.22
C GLN A 327 21.12 -5.48 -5.26
N VAL A 328 20.00 -5.98 -5.76
CA VAL A 328 19.26 -5.34 -6.84
C VAL A 328 17.87 -4.97 -6.34
N ILE A 329 17.50 -3.71 -6.51
CA ILE A 329 16.21 -3.16 -6.13
C ILE A 329 15.63 -2.49 -7.36
N SER A 330 14.49 -3.01 -7.77
CA SER A 330 13.71 -2.49 -8.87
C SER A 330 12.58 -1.60 -8.35
N GLY A 331 11.82 -0.96 -9.26
CA GLY A 331 10.73 -0.07 -8.91
C GLY A 331 9.63 -0.73 -8.05
N GLY A 332 9.43 -2.05 -8.18
CA GLY A 332 8.49 -2.82 -7.37
C GLY A 332 9.13 -3.87 -6.45
N LEU A 333 10.26 -4.45 -6.83
CA LEU A 333 10.72 -5.72 -6.24
C LEU A 333 12.17 -5.68 -5.77
N PHE A 334 12.45 -6.48 -4.75
CA PHE A 334 13.75 -6.77 -4.19
C PHE A 334 14.29 -8.07 -4.82
N SER A 335 15.50 -8.03 -5.38
CA SER A 335 16.19 -9.17 -5.98
C SER A 335 17.53 -9.38 -5.29
N VAL A 336 17.86 -10.62 -4.93
CA VAL A 336 19.07 -10.98 -4.14
C VAL A 336 19.77 -12.14 -4.82
N PRO A 337 21.10 -12.21 -4.95
CA PRO A 337 22.19 -11.23 -5.15
C PRO A 337 22.62 -11.14 -6.65
N THR A 338 23.61 -10.31 -7.01
CA THR A 338 24.18 -10.37 -8.37
C THR A 338 25.16 -11.52 -8.49
N GLY A 339 25.02 -12.30 -9.56
CA GLY A 339 25.88 -13.47 -9.78
C GLY A 339 26.14 -13.73 -11.26
N GLY A 340 26.02 -12.70 -12.11
CA GLY A 340 26.03 -12.81 -13.58
C GLY A 340 24.87 -13.61 -14.17
N LYS A 341 24.16 -14.41 -13.35
CA LYS A 341 23.03 -15.22 -13.77
C LYS A 341 21.76 -14.38 -13.91
N PRO A 342 20.93 -14.68 -14.92
CA PRO A 342 19.56 -14.21 -15.04
C PRO A 342 18.71 -14.48 -13.81
N TRP A 343 17.81 -13.57 -13.48
CA TRP A 343 16.74 -13.85 -12.51
C TRP A 343 15.35 -13.60 -13.11
N VAL A 344 14.42 -14.47 -12.73
CA VAL A 344 13.00 -14.34 -13.02
C VAL A 344 12.25 -14.15 -11.70
N HIS A 345 11.68 -12.97 -11.51
CA HIS A 345 10.86 -12.69 -10.35
C HIS A 345 9.40 -13.00 -10.66
N LEU A 346 8.81 -13.91 -9.89
CA LEU A 346 7.46 -14.44 -10.15
C LEU A 346 6.36 -13.47 -9.69
N GLY A 347 6.66 -12.66 -8.69
CA GLY A 347 5.74 -11.67 -8.11
C GLY A 347 5.96 -11.53 -6.61
N ALA A 348 5.04 -10.85 -5.95
CA ALA A 348 5.09 -10.65 -4.52
C ALA A 348 3.73 -10.83 -3.85
N ALA A 349 3.77 -11.15 -2.55
CA ALA A 349 2.64 -11.14 -1.66
C ALA A 349 2.91 -10.18 -0.49
N THR A 350 2.12 -9.12 -0.37
CA THR A 350 2.22 -8.13 0.70
C THR A 350 1.19 -8.39 1.79
N PHE A 351 1.68 -8.72 2.99
CA PHE A 351 0.90 -8.75 4.21
C PHE A 351 0.67 -7.33 4.72
N VAL A 352 -0.59 -6.96 4.92
CA VAL A 352 -0.99 -5.69 5.53
C VAL A 352 -1.12 -5.90 7.03
N LEU A 353 -0.01 -5.75 7.76
CA LEU A 353 0.09 -6.17 9.16
C LEU A 353 -0.96 -5.54 10.09
N PRO A 354 -1.34 -4.25 9.97
CA PRO A 354 -2.39 -3.68 10.82
C PRO A 354 -3.76 -4.32 10.59
N VAL A 355 -4.04 -4.81 9.38
CA VAL A 355 -5.28 -5.53 9.06
C VAL A 355 -5.21 -6.95 9.61
N LEU A 356 -4.07 -7.64 9.42
CA LEU A 356 -3.82 -8.96 9.99
C LEU A 356 -4.06 -8.98 11.50
N TYR A 357 -3.36 -8.13 12.26
CA TYR A 357 -3.44 -8.18 13.72
C TYR A 357 -4.84 -7.83 14.23
N ARG A 358 -5.55 -6.92 13.56
CA ARG A 358 -6.93 -6.59 13.89
C ARG A 358 -7.90 -7.73 13.64
N SER A 359 -7.77 -8.36 12.48
CA SER A 359 -8.70 -9.41 12.02
C SER A 359 -8.73 -10.64 12.94
N LEU A 360 -7.73 -10.74 13.83
CA LEU A 360 -7.50 -11.86 14.71
C LEU A 360 -7.72 -11.54 16.19
N ALA A 361 -8.17 -10.33 16.55
CA ALA A 361 -8.34 -9.90 17.93
C ALA A 361 -9.16 -10.91 18.76
N GLY A 362 -8.46 -11.80 19.48
CA GLY A 362 -9.02 -12.83 20.36
C GLY A 362 -9.25 -14.22 19.77
N ILE A 363 -8.90 -14.50 18.50
CA ILE A 363 -9.24 -15.79 17.84
C ILE A 363 -8.00 -16.66 17.56
N GLU A 364 -6.93 -16.09 17.01
CA GLU A 364 -5.74 -16.84 16.60
C GLU A 364 -4.48 -15.95 16.65
N ASP A 365 -3.30 -16.52 16.90
CA ASP A 365 -2.04 -15.77 16.85
C ASP A 365 -1.74 -15.34 15.39
N PRO A 366 -1.49 -14.04 15.11
CA PRO A 366 -1.06 -13.57 13.79
C PRO A 366 0.08 -14.36 13.15
N MET A 367 1.03 -14.86 13.96
CA MET A 367 2.14 -15.66 13.46
C MET A 367 1.70 -17.01 12.89
N VAL A 368 0.70 -17.65 13.50
CA VAL A 368 0.16 -18.93 13.02
C VAL A 368 -0.54 -18.75 11.68
N LEU A 369 -1.29 -17.65 11.51
CA LEU A 369 -1.90 -17.36 10.21
C LEU A 369 -0.84 -17.05 9.15
N LEU A 370 0.19 -16.27 9.49
CA LEU A 370 1.31 -15.99 8.58
C LEU A 370 1.99 -17.29 8.12
N GLU A 371 2.29 -18.19 9.05
CA GLU A 371 2.89 -19.50 8.75
C GLU A 371 2.02 -20.30 7.77
N LYS A 372 0.72 -20.42 8.03
CA LYS A 372 -0.23 -21.09 7.13
C LYS A 372 -0.27 -20.47 5.74
N VAL A 373 -0.23 -19.14 5.65
CA VAL A 373 -0.23 -18.43 4.36
C VAL A 373 1.08 -18.65 3.61
N LEU A 374 2.22 -18.63 4.30
CA LEU A 374 3.53 -18.90 3.71
C LEU A 374 3.61 -20.34 3.17
N GLU A 375 3.14 -21.32 3.94
CA GLU A 375 3.08 -22.73 3.51
C GLU A 375 2.25 -22.88 2.22
N LYS A 376 1.04 -22.32 2.22
CA LYS A 376 0.13 -22.36 1.07
C LYS A 376 0.66 -21.63 -0.16
N SER A 377 1.52 -20.64 0.03
CA SER A 377 2.13 -19.87 -1.06
C SER A 377 3.01 -20.70 -1.98
N GLY A 378 3.52 -21.86 -1.52
CA GLY A 378 4.26 -22.79 -2.38
C GLY A 378 3.47 -23.26 -3.60
N GLY A 379 2.16 -23.51 -3.44
CA GLY A 379 1.29 -23.90 -4.55
C GLY A 379 1.12 -22.79 -5.61
N LEU A 380 0.99 -21.55 -5.15
CA LEU A 380 0.93 -20.36 -6.03
C LEU A 380 2.24 -20.19 -6.79
N ILE A 381 3.37 -20.22 -6.07
CA ILE A 381 4.71 -20.00 -6.62
C ILE A 381 5.02 -21.03 -7.71
N ASN A 382 4.71 -22.31 -7.47
CA ASN A 382 4.91 -23.36 -8.46
C ASN A 382 4.06 -23.15 -9.72
N GLU A 383 2.81 -22.69 -9.57
CA GLU A 383 1.94 -22.40 -10.71
C GLU A 383 2.45 -21.19 -11.52
N LEU A 384 2.86 -20.10 -10.86
CA LEU A 384 3.45 -18.94 -11.53
C LEU A 384 4.72 -19.34 -12.28
N LYS A 385 5.59 -20.12 -11.63
CA LYS A 385 6.80 -20.65 -12.27
C LYS A 385 6.46 -21.49 -13.51
N ARG A 386 5.44 -22.33 -13.47
CA ARG A 386 5.02 -23.12 -14.64
C ARG A 386 4.62 -22.23 -15.83
N ARG A 387 4.00 -21.08 -15.56
CA ARG A 387 3.55 -20.14 -16.61
C ARG A 387 4.71 -19.43 -17.32
N THR A 388 5.91 -19.41 -16.73
CA THR A 388 7.10 -18.77 -17.34
C THR A 388 7.61 -19.52 -18.58
N THR A 389 7.13 -20.75 -18.83
CA THR A 389 7.55 -21.62 -19.95
C THR A 389 7.59 -20.90 -21.31
N LEU A 390 6.61 -20.03 -21.59
CA LEU A 390 6.59 -19.28 -22.84
C LEU A 390 7.80 -18.33 -22.93
N LEU A 391 8.10 -17.61 -21.85
CA LEU A 391 9.22 -16.70 -21.80
C LEU A 391 10.55 -17.45 -21.94
N THR A 392 10.73 -18.55 -21.20
CA THR A 392 11.95 -19.38 -21.28
C THR A 392 12.17 -19.91 -22.69
N ARG A 393 11.10 -20.31 -23.40
CA ARG A 393 11.19 -20.75 -24.80
C ARG A 393 11.63 -19.63 -25.74
N VAL A 394 11.15 -18.41 -25.52
CA VAL A 394 11.34 -17.28 -26.44
C VAL A 394 12.68 -16.58 -26.22
N LEU A 395 13.12 -16.44 -24.97
CA LEU A 395 14.44 -15.90 -24.64
C LEU A 395 15.55 -16.98 -24.67
N GLY A 396 15.16 -18.25 -24.79
CA GLY A 396 16.05 -19.37 -25.08
C GLY A 396 17.18 -19.53 -24.05
N GLY A 397 18.41 -19.68 -24.55
CA GLY A 397 19.61 -19.86 -23.73
C GLY A 397 19.90 -18.71 -22.76
N ARG A 398 19.30 -17.53 -22.94
CA ARG A 398 19.45 -16.42 -21.98
C ARG A 398 18.75 -16.68 -20.65
N LEU A 399 17.82 -17.64 -20.57
CA LEU A 399 17.14 -18.01 -19.32
C LEU A 399 17.39 -19.47 -18.92
N SER A 400 18.30 -20.19 -19.59
CA SER A 400 18.52 -21.61 -19.31
C SER A 400 19.07 -21.87 -17.90
N GLU A 401 19.77 -20.90 -17.33
CA GLU A 401 20.31 -20.94 -15.95
C GLU A 401 19.64 -19.92 -15.03
N ALA A 402 18.43 -19.47 -15.36
CA ALA A 402 17.77 -18.45 -14.57
C ALA A 402 17.39 -18.96 -13.17
N SER A 403 17.74 -18.17 -12.17
CA SER A 403 17.22 -18.34 -10.81
C SER A 403 15.82 -17.73 -10.70
N TYR A 404 14.98 -18.30 -9.84
CA TYR A 404 13.62 -17.82 -9.62
C TYR A 404 13.51 -17.20 -8.24
N ALA A 405 12.76 -16.12 -8.11
CA ALA A 405 12.47 -15.47 -6.84
C ALA A 405 10.99 -15.16 -6.67
N PHE A 406 10.54 -15.17 -5.42
CA PHE A 406 9.23 -14.66 -5.02
C PHE A 406 9.37 -13.87 -3.71
N GLN A 407 8.71 -12.72 -3.61
CA GLN A 407 8.88 -11.81 -2.48
C GLN A 407 7.67 -11.82 -1.54
N PHE A 408 7.92 -12.02 -0.25
CA PHE A 408 6.95 -11.82 0.82
C PHE A 408 7.22 -10.47 1.49
N CYS A 409 6.23 -9.59 1.49
CA CYS A 409 6.36 -8.22 2.01
C CYS A 409 5.53 -8.04 3.28
N TYR A 410 6.03 -7.32 4.28
CA TYR A 410 5.36 -7.16 5.57
C TYR A 410 5.11 -5.68 5.90
N ALA A 411 4.10 -5.09 5.27
CA ALA A 411 3.89 -3.65 5.37
C ALA A 411 3.19 -3.23 6.67
N GLY A 412 3.63 -2.11 7.25
CA GLY A 412 2.96 -1.48 8.40
C GLY A 412 3.23 -2.15 9.75
N TYR A 413 4.45 -2.68 9.96
CA TYR A 413 4.82 -3.35 11.22
C TYR A 413 4.66 -2.43 12.45
N GLU A 414 5.26 -1.24 12.44
CA GLU A 414 5.10 -0.29 13.55
C GLU A 414 3.64 0.12 13.76
N ALA A 415 2.89 0.33 12.67
CA ALA A 415 1.47 0.69 12.73
C ALA A 415 0.62 -0.43 13.38
N ALA A 416 0.93 -1.70 13.11
CA ALA A 416 0.25 -2.84 13.73
C ALA A 416 0.51 -2.90 15.24
N LEU A 417 1.76 -2.66 15.65
CA LEU A 417 2.13 -2.63 17.07
C LEU A 417 1.45 -1.47 17.80
N LEU A 418 1.46 -0.25 17.24
CA LEU A 418 0.77 0.91 17.83
C LEU A 418 -0.74 0.72 17.95
N GLN A 419 -1.34 -0.11 17.10
CA GLN A 419 -2.76 -0.40 17.13
C GLN A 419 -3.13 -1.40 18.22
N GLU A 420 -2.29 -2.41 18.45
CA GLU A 420 -2.67 -3.63 19.18
C GLU A 420 -1.85 -3.90 20.45
N ARG A 421 -0.75 -3.17 20.66
CA ARG A 421 0.19 -3.38 21.77
C ARG A 421 0.33 -2.10 22.62
N PRO A 422 -0.36 -2.00 23.77
CA PRO A 422 -0.32 -0.82 24.63
C PRO A 422 1.11 -0.38 25.02
N GLU A 423 2.02 -1.33 25.21
CA GLU A 423 3.41 -1.06 25.59
C GLU A 423 4.18 -0.23 24.54
N TYR A 424 3.80 -0.30 23.26
CA TYR A 424 4.38 0.54 22.20
C TYR A 424 3.79 1.94 22.20
N VAL A 425 2.51 2.08 22.56
CA VAL A 425 1.86 3.39 22.72
C VAL A 425 2.44 4.12 23.92
N ASP A 426 2.60 3.43 25.05
CA ASP A 426 3.12 4.00 26.29
C ASP A 426 4.60 4.39 26.16
N ALA A 427 5.38 3.64 25.38
CA ALA A 427 6.78 3.94 25.14
C ALA A 427 6.99 5.02 24.06
N LEU A 428 5.97 5.39 23.28
CA LEU A 428 6.12 6.27 22.11
C LEU A 428 6.89 7.56 22.44
N GLY A 429 7.96 7.83 21.70
CA GLY A 429 8.84 8.99 21.92
C GLY A 429 9.99 8.78 22.92
N SER A 430 10.05 7.65 23.62
CA SER A 430 11.18 7.28 24.49
C SER A 430 12.34 6.62 23.72
N SER A 431 13.52 6.55 24.33
CA SER A 431 14.65 5.76 23.81
C SER A 431 14.34 4.26 23.79
N THR A 432 13.64 3.76 24.81
CA THR A 432 13.23 2.36 24.93
C THR A 432 12.32 1.93 23.78
N TYR A 433 11.47 2.83 23.27
CA TYR A 433 10.62 2.53 22.11
C TYR A 433 11.42 2.18 20.85
N ARG A 434 12.50 2.91 20.58
CA ARG A 434 13.37 2.62 19.43
C ARG A 434 13.99 1.24 19.55
N GLU A 435 14.50 0.89 20.72
CA GLU A 435 15.12 -0.42 20.95
C GLU A 435 14.11 -1.56 20.82
N LEU A 436 12.92 -1.41 21.42
CA LEU A 436 11.82 -2.36 21.30
C LEU A 436 11.42 -2.58 19.83
N LEU A 437 11.28 -1.48 19.08
CA LEU A 437 10.82 -1.52 17.70
C LEU A 437 11.84 -2.19 16.76
N VAL A 438 13.12 -1.84 16.87
CA VAL A 438 14.18 -2.48 16.06
C VAL A 438 14.33 -3.94 16.41
N ARG A 439 14.42 -4.27 17.71
CA ARG A 439 14.54 -5.68 18.15
C ARG A 439 13.35 -6.51 17.70
N GLY A 440 12.15 -5.95 17.82
CA GLY A 440 10.92 -6.59 17.35
C GLY A 440 10.92 -6.82 15.84
N ALA A 441 11.26 -5.80 15.05
CA ALA A 441 11.29 -5.90 13.59
C ALA A 441 12.35 -6.91 13.09
N THR A 442 13.55 -6.94 13.69
CA THR A 442 14.57 -7.93 13.34
C THR A 442 14.16 -9.35 13.74
N GLY A 443 13.59 -9.50 14.94
CA GLY A 443 13.10 -10.78 15.44
C GLY A 443 11.99 -11.34 14.55
N PHE A 444 11.00 -10.51 14.23
CA PHE A 444 9.85 -10.86 13.39
C PHE A 444 10.30 -11.45 12.03
N ILE A 445 11.23 -10.78 11.35
CA ILE A 445 11.70 -11.26 10.05
C ILE A 445 12.60 -12.48 10.14
N THR A 446 13.48 -12.54 11.15
CA THR A 446 14.28 -13.74 11.38
C THR A 446 13.38 -14.96 11.60
N THR A 447 12.31 -14.80 12.37
CA THR A 447 11.31 -15.86 12.57
C THR A 447 10.65 -16.26 11.25
N LEU A 448 10.16 -15.30 10.46
CA LEU A 448 9.45 -15.60 9.20
C LEU A 448 10.35 -16.23 8.14
N ALA A 449 11.60 -15.78 8.03
CA ALA A 449 12.59 -16.39 7.16
C ALA A 449 12.91 -17.84 7.56
N GLY A 450 12.82 -18.17 8.86
CA GLY A 450 12.95 -19.54 9.35
C GLY A 450 11.72 -20.44 9.09
N LEU A 451 10.53 -19.85 8.95
CA LEU A 451 9.27 -20.57 8.68
C LEU A 451 9.07 -20.87 7.19
N ALA A 452 9.57 -20.01 6.31
CA ALA A 452 9.39 -20.18 4.88
C ALA A 452 10.38 -21.22 4.32
N ALA A 453 9.89 -22.43 4.02
CA ALA A 453 10.62 -23.32 3.13
C ALA A 453 10.59 -22.73 1.71
N SER A 454 11.75 -22.49 1.11
CA SER A 454 11.86 -22.18 -0.33
C SER A 454 11.13 -23.27 -1.13
N PRO A 455 10.07 -22.95 -1.89
CA PRO A 455 9.35 -23.95 -2.67
C PRO A 455 10.25 -24.46 -3.80
N GLY A 456 10.92 -25.60 -3.55
CA GLY A 456 11.87 -26.18 -4.50
C GLY A 456 13.08 -25.27 -4.74
N ASP A 457 13.25 -24.83 -5.99
CA ASP A 457 14.36 -24.01 -6.49
C ASP A 457 13.99 -22.51 -6.63
N VAL A 458 12.88 -22.08 -6.00
CA VAL A 458 12.50 -20.67 -5.94
C VAL A 458 13.00 -20.04 -4.63
N HIS A 459 13.78 -18.96 -4.76
CA HIS A 459 14.26 -18.17 -3.63
C HIS A 459 13.13 -17.31 -3.04
N ALA A 460 12.78 -17.56 -1.78
CA ALA A 460 11.89 -16.70 -1.02
C ALA A 460 12.64 -15.47 -0.50
N VAL A 461 12.19 -14.28 -0.88
CA VAL A 461 12.75 -12.99 -0.43
C VAL A 461 11.79 -12.38 0.59
N HIS A 462 12.25 -12.14 1.81
CA HIS A 462 11.45 -11.52 2.87
C HIS A 462 11.79 -10.04 2.98
N ALA A 463 10.78 -9.18 2.77
CA ALA A 463 10.93 -7.74 2.63
C ALA A 463 9.90 -6.94 3.49
N TYR A 464 10.18 -5.70 3.82
CA TYR A 464 9.27 -4.69 4.35
C TYR A 464 8.90 -3.72 3.21
N PHE A 465 9.80 -3.56 2.25
CA PHE A 465 9.51 -2.94 0.96
C PHE A 465 8.39 -3.70 0.23
N SER A 466 7.34 -2.99 -0.18
CA SER A 466 6.14 -3.55 -0.79
C SER A 466 5.91 -3.01 -2.20
N PRO A 467 5.75 -3.89 -3.22
CA PRO A 467 5.38 -3.49 -4.57
C PRO A 467 3.93 -3.06 -4.71
N SER A 468 3.06 -3.24 -3.71
CA SER A 468 1.62 -3.05 -3.93
C SER A 468 1.24 -1.55 -4.01
N PRO A 469 0.67 -1.07 -5.14
CA PRO A 469 0.17 0.31 -5.22
C PRO A 469 -1.13 0.53 -4.41
N HIS A 470 -1.69 -0.54 -3.85
CA HIS A 470 -2.99 -0.55 -3.17
C HIS A 470 -2.86 -0.66 -1.65
N LEU A 471 -1.64 -0.62 -1.13
CA LEU A 471 -1.34 -0.81 0.28
C LEU A 471 -2.06 0.21 1.18
N ALA A 472 -1.87 1.52 0.94
CA ALA A 472 -2.49 2.58 1.73
C ALA A 472 -4.02 2.55 1.66
N THR A 473 -4.56 2.30 0.45
CA THR A 473 -6.01 2.15 0.25
C THR A 473 -6.56 0.96 1.03
N THR A 474 -5.88 -0.19 0.99
CA THR A 474 -6.30 -1.40 1.72
C THR A 474 -6.28 -1.16 3.23
N ALA A 475 -5.20 -0.57 3.77
CA ALA A 475 -5.11 -0.24 5.19
C ALA A 475 -6.25 0.69 5.64
N ARG A 476 -6.65 1.66 4.80
CA ARG A 476 -7.76 2.58 5.07
C ARG A 476 -9.13 1.92 5.01
N VAL A 477 -9.43 1.18 3.94
CA VAL A 477 -10.78 0.58 3.76
C VAL A 477 -11.06 -0.51 4.79
N TRP A 478 -10.03 -1.24 5.23
CA TRP A 478 -10.11 -2.17 6.35
C TRP A 478 -9.97 -1.48 7.72
N ARG A 479 -10.15 -0.15 7.73
CA ARG A 479 -10.25 0.72 8.91
C ARG A 479 -9.13 0.47 9.92
N SER A 480 -7.88 0.31 9.47
CA SER A 480 -6.74 0.39 10.38
C SER A 480 -6.84 1.69 11.19
N LYS A 481 -6.41 1.67 12.44
CA LYS A 481 -6.42 2.87 13.29
C LYS A 481 -5.52 3.97 12.74
N TYR A 482 -4.48 3.60 11.99
CA TYR A 482 -3.46 4.50 11.47
C TYR A 482 -3.07 4.18 10.00
N PRO A 483 -3.98 4.33 9.03
CA PRO A 483 -3.73 3.93 7.65
C PRO A 483 -2.59 4.72 6.99
N GLU A 484 -2.41 6.00 7.35
CA GLU A 484 -1.32 6.86 6.89
C GLU A 484 0.04 6.52 7.51
N TYR A 485 0.11 5.57 8.43
CA TYR A 485 1.36 5.06 9.01
C TYR A 485 1.89 3.85 8.24
N VAL A 486 1.09 3.30 7.32
CA VAL A 486 1.46 2.18 6.46
C VAL A 486 2.08 2.72 5.18
N ASN A 487 3.38 2.49 5.01
CA ASN A 487 4.11 2.86 3.79
C ASN A 487 4.70 1.63 3.10
N ASP A 488 5.15 1.84 1.87
CA ASP A 488 5.65 0.84 0.95
C ASP A 488 7.18 0.63 1.04
N LEU A 489 7.88 1.37 1.89
CA LEU A 489 9.36 1.40 1.91
C LEU A 489 9.98 0.76 3.14
N SER A 490 9.28 0.81 4.27
CA SER A 490 9.86 0.57 5.59
C SER A 490 8.84 -0.05 6.55
N PRO A 491 9.29 -0.83 7.54
CA PRO A 491 8.42 -1.24 8.65
C PRO A 491 8.01 -0.08 9.56
N PHE A 492 8.74 1.05 9.49
CA PHE A 492 8.59 2.19 10.40
C PHE A 492 7.71 3.29 9.81
N VAL A 493 7.11 4.08 10.69
CA VAL A 493 6.21 5.18 10.34
C VAL A 493 6.98 6.40 9.87
N TYR A 494 6.77 6.78 8.60
CA TYR A 494 7.36 7.96 7.97
C TYR A 494 6.39 9.14 8.00
N ASN A 495 5.77 9.44 9.14
CA ASN A 495 4.76 10.49 9.22
C ASN A 495 5.24 11.63 10.11
N ALA A 496 5.37 12.85 9.56
CA ALA A 496 5.83 14.01 10.32
C ALA A 496 4.89 14.37 11.49
N LYS A 497 3.60 13.99 11.43
CA LYS A 497 2.63 14.25 12.50
C LYS A 497 2.89 13.45 13.77
N THR A 498 3.67 12.36 13.71
CA THR A 498 4.07 11.60 14.90
C THR A 498 5.29 12.20 15.62
N GLY A 499 5.78 13.35 15.16
CA GLY A 499 7.01 13.96 15.67
C GLY A 499 8.29 13.27 15.19
N ARG A 500 8.19 12.35 14.22
CA ARG A 500 9.35 11.71 13.58
C ARG A 500 10.17 12.73 12.81
N THR A 501 11.48 12.77 13.08
CA THR A 501 12.45 13.59 12.36
C THR A 501 13.21 12.74 11.36
N PRO A 502 13.79 13.32 10.30
CA PRO A 502 14.66 12.58 9.38
C PRO A 502 15.79 11.83 10.08
N LYS A 503 16.41 12.42 11.11
CA LYS A 503 17.42 11.77 11.95
C LYS A 503 16.89 10.54 12.68
N SER A 504 15.70 10.59 13.28
CA SER A 504 15.17 9.45 14.03
C SER A 504 14.79 8.30 13.10
N ILE A 505 14.29 8.59 11.90
CA ILE A 505 14.08 7.59 10.84
C ILE A 505 15.41 6.96 10.43
N LEU A 506 16.43 7.78 10.14
CA LEU A 506 17.76 7.30 9.76
C LEU A 506 18.35 6.36 10.82
N GLN A 507 18.21 6.71 12.10
CA GLN A 507 18.69 5.90 13.22
C GLN A 507 17.98 4.55 13.36
N LEU A 508 16.68 4.49 13.08
CA LEU A 508 15.92 3.24 13.07
C LEU A 508 16.35 2.33 11.92
N GLU A 509 16.43 2.89 10.72
CA GLU A 509 16.80 2.15 9.50
C GLU A 509 18.25 1.64 9.58
N SER A 510 19.16 2.48 10.06
CA SER A 510 20.56 2.07 10.30
C SER A 510 20.64 0.89 11.27
N ALA A 511 19.86 0.92 12.35
CA ALA A 511 19.85 -0.15 13.34
C ALA A 511 19.23 -1.44 12.76
N LEU A 512 18.17 -1.33 11.96
CA LEU A 512 17.55 -2.46 11.27
C LEU A 512 18.54 -3.10 10.26
N HIS A 513 19.14 -2.30 9.37
CA HIS A 513 20.08 -2.78 8.37
C HIS A 513 21.37 -3.36 9.00
N GLY A 514 21.84 -2.76 10.10
CA GLY A 514 22.99 -3.24 10.86
C GLY A 514 22.76 -4.60 11.53
N SER A 515 21.50 -4.95 11.84
CA SER A 515 21.14 -6.20 12.52
C SER A 515 21.12 -7.45 11.63
N GLY A 516 21.47 -7.33 10.34
CA GLY A 516 21.41 -8.45 9.40
C GLY A 516 20.23 -8.38 8.42
N GLY A 517 19.18 -7.62 8.75
CA GLY A 517 17.98 -7.50 7.94
C GLY A 517 18.17 -6.60 6.72
N LEU A 518 18.22 -7.19 5.53
CA LEU A 518 18.03 -6.49 4.27
C LEU A 518 16.56 -6.50 3.90
N VAL A 519 15.86 -5.41 4.26
CA VAL A 519 14.41 -5.50 4.25
C VAL A 519 13.66 -4.23 3.85
N SER A 520 14.28 -3.05 3.94
CA SER A 520 13.64 -1.77 3.63
C SER A 520 14.46 -0.94 2.63
N VAL A 521 13.83 0.09 2.07
CA VAL A 521 14.48 1.08 1.21
C VAL A 521 14.23 2.46 1.80
N PRO A 522 15.07 2.92 2.75
CA PRO A 522 14.81 4.18 3.42
C PRO A 522 14.79 5.33 2.44
N GLU A 523 13.73 6.14 2.50
CA GLU A 523 13.55 7.33 1.67
C GLU A 523 13.81 8.59 2.47
N ILE A 524 14.57 9.49 1.85
CA ILE A 524 14.83 10.81 2.40
C ILE A 524 14.54 11.85 1.35
N ARG A 525 13.81 12.90 1.77
CA ARG A 525 13.22 13.88 0.86
C ARG A 525 13.95 15.19 0.96
N PHE A 526 14.38 15.72 -0.17
CA PHE A 526 15.03 17.01 -0.25
C PHE A 526 14.35 17.92 -1.27
N THR A 527 14.44 19.22 -1.05
CA THR A 527 14.10 20.23 -2.06
C THR A 527 15.24 20.43 -3.06
N SER A 528 16.49 20.25 -2.64
CA SER A 528 17.68 20.24 -3.49
C SER A 528 18.83 19.62 -2.70
N LEU A 529 19.84 19.10 -3.37
CA LEU A 529 21.08 18.62 -2.74
C LEU A 529 22.27 19.23 -3.47
N SER A 530 23.14 19.94 -2.75
CA SER A 530 24.43 20.35 -3.32
C SER A 530 25.38 19.15 -3.43
N PRO A 531 26.49 19.25 -4.18
CA PRO A 531 27.51 18.21 -4.19
C PRO A 531 28.12 17.94 -2.80
N ALA A 532 28.34 18.99 -2.00
CA ALA A 532 28.83 18.85 -0.63
C ALA A 532 27.83 18.13 0.27
N ASP A 533 26.54 18.47 0.15
CA ASP A 533 25.46 17.79 0.86
C ASP A 533 25.39 16.31 0.49
N MET A 534 25.48 16.00 -0.81
CA MET A 534 25.48 14.62 -1.33
C MET A 534 26.62 13.79 -0.74
N LEU A 535 27.83 14.35 -0.70
CA LEU A 535 29.00 13.76 -0.04
C LEU A 535 28.71 13.44 1.42
N VAL A 536 28.27 14.45 2.18
CA VAL A 536 28.01 14.32 3.61
C VAL A 536 26.95 13.25 3.87
N VAL A 537 25.86 13.26 3.10
CA VAL A 537 24.74 12.32 3.23
C VAL A 537 25.16 10.88 2.90
N LEU A 538 25.80 10.65 1.75
CA LEU A 538 26.21 9.30 1.35
C LEU A 538 27.24 8.70 2.33
N LYS A 539 28.26 9.47 2.73
CA LYS A 539 29.23 9.02 3.74
C LYS A 539 28.57 8.75 5.09
N ALA A 540 27.67 9.62 5.52
CA ALA A 540 26.92 9.45 6.75
C ALA A 540 26.11 8.14 6.78
N TYR A 541 25.65 7.66 5.62
CA TYR A 541 24.79 6.48 5.54
C TYR A 541 25.59 5.20 5.44
N ALA A 542 26.61 5.18 4.58
CA ALA A 542 27.56 4.07 4.52
C ALA A 542 28.20 3.82 5.90
N LYS A 543 28.66 4.87 6.58
CA LYS A 543 29.23 4.76 7.95
C LYS A 543 28.24 4.24 8.99
N ARG A 544 26.94 4.46 8.80
CA ARG A 544 25.89 3.97 9.69
C ARG A 544 25.43 2.54 9.35
N GLY A 545 26.04 1.90 8.36
CA GLY A 545 25.72 0.53 7.97
C GLY A 545 24.41 0.39 7.20
N LEU A 546 23.89 1.48 6.64
CA LEU A 546 22.82 1.39 5.65
C LEU A 546 23.34 0.66 4.43
N ARG A 547 22.48 -0.19 3.88
CA ARG A 547 22.82 -1.06 2.75
C ARG A 547 22.24 -0.51 1.45
N THR A 548 21.13 0.20 1.55
CA THR A 548 20.42 0.87 0.46
C THR A 548 19.76 2.14 0.95
N VAL A 549 19.58 3.10 0.05
CA VAL A 549 18.86 4.34 0.32
C VAL A 549 18.32 4.95 -0.96
N THR A 550 17.22 5.69 -0.87
CA THR A 550 16.67 6.47 -1.98
C THR A 550 16.49 7.94 -1.59
N PHE A 551 16.74 8.84 -2.54
CA PHE A 551 16.53 10.28 -2.36
C PHE A 551 15.39 10.77 -3.22
N THR A 552 14.39 11.39 -2.61
CA THR A 552 13.24 11.94 -3.32
C THR A 552 13.35 13.46 -3.43
N LYS A 553 13.48 13.93 -4.67
CA LYS A 553 13.37 15.34 -5.01
C LYS A 553 11.91 15.75 -4.93
N THR A 554 11.63 16.71 -4.07
CA THR A 554 10.31 17.34 -3.94
C THR A 554 10.15 18.50 -4.94
N SER A 555 8.90 18.91 -5.17
CA SER A 555 8.56 20.06 -6.03
C SER A 555 9.00 19.89 -7.49
N LEU A 556 8.84 18.69 -8.03
CA LEU A 556 8.97 18.40 -9.46
C LEU A 556 7.62 18.52 -10.15
N TYR A 557 7.66 19.06 -11.37
CA TYR A 557 6.50 19.22 -12.23
C TYR A 557 6.85 18.73 -13.63
N HIS A 558 5.85 18.25 -14.36
CA HIS A 558 6.02 17.86 -15.75
C HIS A 558 4.94 18.48 -16.61
N CYS A 559 5.28 18.71 -17.88
CA CYS A 559 4.32 19.11 -18.89
C CYS A 559 3.63 17.89 -19.47
N THR A 560 2.30 17.84 -19.40
CA THR A 560 1.50 16.76 -19.99
C THR A 560 1.49 16.80 -21.52
N ALA A 561 1.87 17.93 -22.14
CA ALA A 561 1.93 18.09 -23.59
C ALA A 561 3.27 17.66 -24.20
N CYS A 562 4.41 18.00 -23.58
CA CYS A 562 5.74 17.73 -24.15
C CYS A 562 6.64 16.85 -23.26
N GLY A 563 6.16 16.39 -22.12
CA GLY A 563 6.91 15.56 -21.17
C GLY A 563 8.03 16.28 -20.43
N HIS A 564 8.28 17.57 -20.69
CA HIS A 564 9.37 18.29 -20.05
C HIS A 564 9.14 18.40 -18.54
N VAL A 565 10.09 17.88 -17.78
CA VAL A 565 10.12 17.96 -16.31
C VAL A 565 10.97 19.15 -15.89
N PHE A 566 10.51 19.88 -14.90
CA PHE A 566 11.20 21.07 -14.38
C PHE A 566 10.96 21.23 -12.89
N VAL A 567 11.87 21.99 -12.27
CA VAL A 567 11.85 22.28 -10.84
C VAL A 567 11.06 23.56 -10.62
N SER A 568 10.17 23.55 -9.61
CA SER A 568 9.25 24.64 -9.24
C SER A 568 7.93 24.69 -10.02
N LYS A 569 6.89 25.18 -9.33
CA LYS A 569 5.54 25.30 -9.89
C LYS A 569 5.53 26.44 -10.91
N ALA A 570 5.22 26.12 -12.16
CA ALA A 570 5.01 27.11 -13.20
C ALA A 570 3.57 27.03 -13.72
N LEU A 571 3.00 28.17 -14.11
CA LEU A 571 1.67 28.23 -14.75
C LEU A 571 1.70 27.66 -16.18
N ARG A 572 2.88 27.66 -16.81
CA ARG A 572 3.12 27.18 -18.17
C ARG A 572 4.44 26.42 -18.22
N CYS A 573 4.51 25.43 -19.08
CA CYS A 573 5.74 24.71 -19.35
C CYS A 573 6.81 25.67 -19.88
N PRO A 574 8.03 25.70 -19.32
CA PRO A 574 9.10 26.58 -19.80
C PRO A 574 9.61 26.19 -21.20
N LYS A 575 9.37 24.95 -21.64
CA LYS A 575 9.81 24.46 -22.95
C LYS A 575 8.81 24.70 -24.08
N CYS A 576 7.52 24.39 -23.88
CA CYS A 576 6.49 24.47 -24.93
C CYS A 576 5.36 25.46 -24.63
N LEU A 577 5.42 26.17 -23.50
CA LEU A 577 4.42 27.16 -23.05
C LEU A 577 3.00 26.61 -22.81
N SER A 578 2.79 25.29 -22.88
CA SER A 578 1.52 24.64 -22.54
C SER A 578 1.13 24.90 -21.09
N THR A 579 -0.16 25.09 -20.83
CA THR A 579 -0.75 25.18 -19.48
C THR A 579 -0.95 23.81 -18.82
N GLY A 580 -0.77 22.71 -19.55
CA GLY A 580 -0.84 21.35 -19.03
C GLY A 580 0.40 21.04 -18.20
N VAL A 581 0.42 21.51 -16.95
CA VAL A 581 1.50 21.29 -15.98
C VAL A 581 0.94 20.55 -14.78
N GLU A 582 1.56 19.42 -14.44
CA GLU A 582 1.15 18.59 -13.32
C GLU A 582 2.34 18.26 -12.41
N GLN A 583 2.07 18.19 -11.11
CA GLN A 583 3.08 17.80 -10.12
C GLN A 583 3.46 16.32 -10.32
N LEU A 584 4.75 16.04 -10.27
CA LEU A 584 5.26 14.69 -10.12
C LEU A 584 5.43 14.36 -8.64
N VAL A 585 4.99 13.17 -8.28
CA VAL A 585 5.03 12.63 -6.93
C VAL A 585 5.78 11.30 -6.98
N ARG A 586 6.72 11.09 -6.04
CA ARG A 586 7.45 9.82 -5.93
C ARG A 586 6.56 8.84 -5.19
N VAL A 587 6.13 7.79 -5.88
CA VAL A 587 5.38 6.67 -5.31
C VAL A 587 6.29 5.44 -5.41
N LYS A 588 6.54 4.76 -4.29
CA LYS A 588 7.62 3.78 -4.17
C LYS A 588 8.97 4.41 -4.55
N LEU A 589 9.57 3.94 -5.65
CA LEU A 589 10.88 4.37 -6.12
C LEU A 589 10.84 5.16 -7.43
N VAL A 590 9.67 5.37 -8.05
CA VAL A 590 9.52 6.06 -9.35
C VAL A 590 8.60 7.28 -9.27
N TYR A 591 8.74 8.21 -10.20
CA TYR A 591 7.86 9.38 -10.28
C TYR A 591 6.60 9.09 -11.09
N ARG A 592 5.46 9.56 -10.59
CA ARG A 592 4.16 9.48 -11.25
C ARG A 592 3.50 10.85 -11.26
N ALA A 593 2.67 11.12 -12.26
CA ALA A 593 1.81 12.29 -12.27
C ALA A 593 0.83 12.20 -11.09
N ALA A 594 0.67 13.29 -10.32
CA ALA A 594 -0.20 13.29 -9.14
C ALA A 594 -1.65 12.90 -9.49
N SER A 595 -2.12 13.27 -10.69
CA SER A 595 -3.43 12.91 -11.25
C SER A 595 -3.65 11.39 -11.39
N SER A 596 -2.56 10.63 -11.57
CA SER A 596 -2.58 9.18 -11.71
C SER A 596 -2.43 8.42 -10.40
N VAL A 597 -2.32 9.12 -9.26
CA VAL A 597 -2.06 8.52 -7.95
C VAL A 597 -3.28 8.69 -7.06
N GLY A 598 -3.71 7.60 -6.42
CA GLY A 598 -4.86 7.63 -5.52
C GLY A 598 -4.65 8.56 -4.32
N PRO A 599 -5.74 9.15 -3.78
CA PRO A 599 -5.66 10.17 -2.74
C PRO A 599 -4.99 9.68 -1.44
N ASP A 600 -5.10 8.38 -1.12
CA ASP A 600 -4.46 7.80 0.07
C ASP A 600 -2.95 7.78 -0.03
N VAL A 601 -2.46 7.36 -1.20
CA VAL A 601 -1.03 7.31 -1.48
C VAL A 601 -0.48 8.74 -1.52
N LEU A 602 -1.22 9.69 -2.11
CA LEU A 602 -0.86 11.10 -2.07
C LEU A 602 -0.80 11.65 -0.63
N ALA A 603 -1.76 11.32 0.22
CA ALA A 603 -1.81 11.77 1.60
C ALA A 603 -0.67 11.19 2.45
N GLU A 604 -0.42 9.88 2.32
CA GLU A 604 0.70 9.19 2.97
C GLU A 604 2.04 9.82 2.53
N THR A 605 2.25 9.93 1.23
CA THR A 605 3.45 10.52 0.65
C THR A 605 3.62 11.97 1.08
N ALA A 606 2.58 12.80 1.09
CA ALA A 606 2.66 14.19 1.53
C ALA A 606 2.96 14.33 3.04
N SER A 607 2.70 13.30 3.84
CA SER A 607 2.98 13.29 5.28
C SER A 607 4.44 13.00 5.63
N ARG A 608 5.24 12.53 4.66
CA ARG A 608 6.64 12.16 4.90
C ARG A 608 7.54 13.37 5.15
N PRO A 609 8.47 13.30 6.12
CA PRO A 609 9.30 14.44 6.48
C PRO A 609 10.24 14.83 5.34
N VAL A 610 10.43 16.15 5.16
CA VAL A 610 11.35 16.74 4.18
C VAL A 610 12.51 17.38 4.92
N VAL A 611 13.73 16.98 4.56
CA VAL A 611 14.97 17.53 5.09
C VAL A 611 15.15 18.94 4.53
N ARG A 612 15.30 19.91 5.42
CA ARG A 612 15.53 21.32 5.05
C ARG A 612 17.00 21.63 4.93
N SER A 613 17.83 20.99 5.75
CA SER A 613 19.28 21.12 5.72
C SER A 613 19.94 19.80 6.15
N VAL A 614 21.13 19.51 5.63
CA VAL A 614 21.82 18.24 5.93
C VAL A 614 22.19 18.12 7.41
N GLU A 615 22.34 19.24 8.11
CA GLU A 615 22.57 19.27 9.56
C GLU A 615 21.44 18.59 10.33
N GLU A 616 20.19 18.62 9.85
CA GLU A 616 19.05 17.93 10.47
C GLU A 616 19.22 16.40 10.50
N LEU A 617 20.11 15.85 9.66
CA LEU A 617 20.44 14.42 9.63
C LEU A 617 21.59 14.07 10.58
N LEU A 618 22.43 15.05 10.94
CA LEU A 618 23.68 14.86 11.66
C LEU A 618 23.62 15.28 13.13
N VAL A 619 22.94 16.38 13.45
CA VAL A 619 22.93 17.03 14.78
C VAL A 619 21.97 16.35 15.73
#